data_AF-A0A7N2R2T9-F1
#
_entry.id   AF-A0A7N2R2T9-F1
#
_cell.length_a   1.000
_cell.length_b   1.000
_cell.length_c   1.000
_cell.angle_alpha   90.00
_cell.angle_beta   90.00
_cell.angle_gamma   90.00
#
_symmetry.space_group_name_H-M   'P 1'
#
loop_
_entity.id
_entity.type
_entity.pdbx_description
1 polymer ?
#
loop_
_entity_poly.entity_id
_entity_poly.type
_entity_poly.pdbx_seq_one_letter_code
_entity_poly.pdbx_strand_id
1 'polypeptide(L)'
;MNSFLDMNSNDVCFIGICGKSGMGKTTLARFVFDKIRNQFEVCSFLENVKEVSKACGLETLQEQLLCDISKGALRGTDQIKGMVLNLPPNEEQEELNAEPFSKMNKLKLLKICKLHLPCLSNLSNELLLLEWHEYPLKSLPKSF
;
A
#
# COMPACT_ATOMS: atom_id res chain seq x y z
N MET A 1 -0.47 -9.41 28.93
CA MET A 1 -1.65 -8.65 28.45
C MET A 1 -1.21 -7.22 28.20
N ASN A 2 -1.24 -6.79 26.93
CA ASN A 2 -1.29 -5.39 26.46
C ASN A 2 -1.20 -5.45 24.92
N SER A 3 -2.23 -5.98 24.26
CA SER A 3 -2.29 -5.95 22.80
C SER A 3 -3.20 -4.81 22.38
N PHE A 4 -2.70 -3.58 22.48
CA PHE A 4 -3.33 -2.39 21.89
C PHE A 4 -3.51 -2.52 20.36
N LEU A 5 -2.82 -3.50 19.76
CA LEU A 5 -3.03 -3.98 18.41
C LEU A 5 -3.59 -5.40 18.53
N ASP A 6 -4.84 -5.61 18.16
CA ASP A 6 -5.40 -6.96 18.04
C ASP A 6 -4.77 -7.65 16.82
N MET A 7 -3.58 -8.23 17.03
CA MET A 7 -2.79 -8.91 16.00
C MET A 7 -3.44 -10.23 15.53
N ASN A 8 -4.52 -10.66 16.18
CA ASN A 8 -5.28 -11.86 15.80
C ASN A 8 -6.51 -11.51 14.93
N SER A 9 -6.78 -10.23 14.70
CA SER A 9 -7.84 -9.80 13.79
C SER A 9 -7.40 -10.00 12.34
N ASN A 10 -8.31 -10.52 11.52
CA ASN A 10 -8.14 -10.61 10.06
C ASN A 10 -8.39 -9.25 9.35
N ASP A 11 -8.54 -8.16 10.10
CA ASP A 11 -8.83 -6.83 9.57
C ASP A 11 -7.58 -5.99 9.31
N VAL A 12 -7.76 -4.96 8.47
CA VAL A 12 -6.68 -4.05 8.10
C VAL A 12 -6.42 -3.05 9.22
N CYS A 13 -5.18 -2.99 9.71
CA CYS A 13 -4.76 -2.02 10.73
C CYS A 13 -3.72 -1.05 10.16
N PHE A 14 -3.94 0.26 10.34
CA PHE A 14 -2.97 1.31 10.00
C PHE A 14 -2.31 1.85 11.25
N ILE A 15 -0.98 1.93 11.24
CA ILE A 15 -0.18 2.51 12.33
C ILE A 15 0.57 3.72 11.76
N GLY A 16 0.23 4.91 12.25
CA GLY A 16 0.94 6.15 11.92
C GLY A 16 2.01 6.48 12.97
N ILE A 17 3.26 6.68 12.55
CA ILE A 17 4.35 7.17 13.42
C ILE A 17 4.64 8.63 13.07
N CYS A 18 4.25 9.56 13.96
CA CYS A 18 4.42 11.00 13.76
C CYS A 18 5.44 11.62 14.72
N GLY A 19 6.08 12.72 14.34
CA GLY A 19 7.08 13.42 15.15
C GLY A 19 8.09 14.22 14.32
N LYS A 20 8.91 15.05 14.98
CA LYS A 20 9.90 15.94 14.32
C LYS A 20 10.90 15.16 13.45
N SER A 21 11.45 15.83 12.44
CA SER A 21 12.49 15.26 11.57
C SER A 21 13.73 14.84 12.39
N GLY A 22 14.44 13.80 11.95
CA GLY A 22 15.65 13.30 12.63
C GLY A 22 15.42 12.45 13.89
N MET A 23 14.20 12.35 14.41
CA MET A 23 13.88 11.61 15.64
C MET A 23 13.86 10.07 15.52
N GLY A 24 14.32 9.51 14.39
CA GLY A 24 14.35 8.05 14.20
C GLY A 24 12.99 7.38 13.95
N LYS A 25 11.98 8.10 13.44
CA LYS A 25 10.66 7.52 13.11
C LYS A 25 10.75 6.32 12.17
N THR A 26 11.55 6.45 11.12
CA THR A 26 11.80 5.37 10.15
C THR A 26 12.53 4.20 10.82
N THR A 27 13.48 4.49 11.71
CA THR A 27 14.18 3.49 12.53
C THR A 27 13.21 2.71 13.41
N LEU A 28 12.26 3.41 14.06
CA LEU A 28 11.23 2.79 14.87
C LEU A 28 10.29 1.94 14.03
N ALA A 29 9.87 2.42 12.85
CA ALA A 29 9.04 1.65 11.92
C ALA A 29 9.72 0.34 11.52
N ARG A 30 11.02 0.39 11.17
CA ARG A 30 11.82 -0.79 10.85
C ARG A 30 11.93 -1.74 12.04
N PHE A 31 12.25 -1.22 13.22
CA PHE A 31 12.35 -2.03 14.44
C PHE A 31 11.04 -2.77 14.77
N VAL A 32 9.90 -2.07 14.66
CA VAL A 32 8.59 -2.68 14.86
C VAL A 32 8.33 -3.76 13.82
N PHE A 33 8.58 -3.49 12.54
CA PHE A 33 8.45 -4.46 11.45
C PHE A 33 9.27 -5.73 11.73
N ASP A 34 10.57 -5.60 12.03
CA ASP A 34 11.43 -6.74 12.33
C ASP A 34 10.95 -7.57 13.51
N LYS A 35 10.33 -6.92 14.50
CA LYS A 35 9.79 -7.61 15.69
C LYS A 35 8.54 -8.44 15.40
N ILE A 36 7.70 -8.01 14.47
CA ILE A 36 6.38 -8.64 14.25
C ILE A 36 6.32 -9.44 12.94
N ARG A 37 7.22 -9.23 11.99
CA ARG A 37 7.16 -9.83 10.66
C ARG A 37 7.04 -11.36 10.65
N ASN A 38 7.67 -12.04 11.63
CA ASN A 38 7.65 -13.50 11.74
C ASN A 38 6.29 -14.05 12.22
N GLN A 39 5.36 -13.18 12.62
CA GLN A 39 3.99 -13.55 12.99
C GLN A 39 3.06 -13.57 11.77
N PHE A 40 3.54 -13.09 10.62
CA PHE A 40 2.77 -13.01 9.38
C PHE A 40 3.37 -13.96 8.34
N GLU A 41 2.49 -14.58 7.54
CA GLU A 41 2.90 -15.44 6.42
C GLU A 41 3.62 -14.64 5.33
N VAL A 42 3.21 -13.39 5.14
CA VAL A 42 3.71 -12.50 4.10
C VAL A 42 3.99 -11.12 4.68
N CYS A 43 5.15 -10.55 4.36
CA CYS A 43 5.55 -9.23 4.81
C CYS A 43 6.43 -8.52 3.75
N SER A 44 6.34 -7.20 3.67
CA SER A 44 7.22 -6.35 2.85
C SER A 44 7.47 -5.05 3.59
N PHE A 45 8.67 -4.48 3.41
CA PHE A 45 9.05 -3.20 4.01
C PHE A 45 9.63 -2.30 2.91
N LEU A 46 8.87 -1.25 2.57
CA LEU A 46 9.27 -0.29 1.55
C LEU A 46 10.05 0.86 2.20
N GLU A 47 11.36 0.86 1.97
CA GLU A 47 12.26 1.88 2.53
C GLU A 47 12.41 3.08 1.60
N ASN A 48 12.67 4.26 2.19
CA ASN A 48 13.02 5.47 1.46
C ASN A 48 12.07 5.76 0.30
N VAL A 49 10.76 5.54 0.51
CA VAL A 49 9.72 5.61 -0.53
C VAL A 49 9.82 6.91 -1.34
N LYS A 50 10.09 8.03 -0.67
CA LYS A 50 10.22 9.35 -1.31
C LYS A 50 11.46 9.46 -2.19
N GLU A 51 12.58 8.88 -1.77
CA GLU A 51 13.83 8.89 -2.54
C GLU A 51 13.75 7.93 -3.73
N VAL A 52 13.16 6.75 -3.52
CA VAL A 52 12.98 5.73 -4.56
C VAL A 52 11.97 6.16 -5.60
N SER A 53 10.83 6.76 -5.20
CA SER A 53 9.84 7.28 -6.16
C SER A 53 10.47 8.31 -7.09
N LYS A 54 11.24 9.25 -6.54
CA LYS A 54 11.93 10.28 -7.34
C LYS A 54 12.97 9.73 -8.29
N ALA A 55 13.65 8.65 -7.92
CA ALA A 55 14.79 8.13 -8.68
C ALA A 55 14.34 7.14 -9.75
N CYS A 56 13.36 6.28 -9.43
CA CYS A 56 13.00 5.11 -10.23
C CYS A 56 11.49 4.98 -10.47
N GLY A 57 10.69 5.97 -10.04
CA GLY A 57 9.24 5.93 -10.10
C GLY A 57 8.58 5.04 -9.04
N LEU A 58 7.28 5.23 -8.83
CA LEU A 58 6.49 4.41 -7.93
C LEU A 58 6.31 2.96 -8.42
N GLU A 59 6.44 2.70 -9.72
CA GLU A 59 6.37 1.35 -10.30
C GLU A 59 7.41 0.42 -9.64
N THR A 60 8.62 0.91 -9.42
CA THR A 60 9.68 0.15 -8.72
C THR A 60 9.25 -0.31 -7.32
N LEU A 61 8.59 0.57 -6.56
CA LEU A 61 8.10 0.25 -5.21
C LEU A 61 6.93 -0.73 -5.24
N GLN A 62 6.07 -0.63 -6.26
CA GLN A 62 4.99 -1.59 -6.48
C GLN A 62 5.54 -2.97 -6.86
N GLU A 63 6.51 -3.04 -7.76
CA GLU A 63 7.16 -4.30 -8.13
C GLU A 63 7.85 -4.95 -6.94
N GLN A 64 8.53 -4.17 -6.10
CA GLN A 64 9.11 -4.66 -4.85
C GLN A 64 8.05 -5.26 -3.93
N LEU A 65 6.95 -4.53 -3.71
CA LEU A 65 5.83 -4.99 -2.88
C LEU A 65 5.24 -6.29 -3.41
N LEU A 66 4.98 -6.37 -4.72
CA LEU A 66 4.46 -7.58 -5.38
C LEU A 66 5.45 -8.73 -5.31
N CYS A 67 6.74 -8.47 -5.50
CA CYS A 67 7.79 -9.47 -5.44
C CYS A 67 7.89 -10.07 -4.05
N ASP A 68 7.91 -9.24 -3.01
CA ASP A 68 7.96 -9.68 -1.61
C ASP A 68 6.71 -10.46 -1.23
N ILE A 69 5.55 -10.00 -1.67
CA ILE A 69 4.28 -10.65 -1.37
C ILE A 69 4.14 -11.99 -2.12
N SER A 70 4.67 -12.07 -3.34
CA SER A 70 4.65 -13.29 -4.16
C SER A 70 5.66 -14.35 -3.72
N LYS A 71 6.65 -14.00 -2.87
CA LYS A 71 7.56 -14.98 -2.25
C LYS A 71 6.87 -15.85 -1.18
N GLY A 72 5.70 -15.45 -0.69
CA GLY A 72 4.82 -16.31 0.12
C GLY A 72 4.14 -17.39 -0.73
N ALA A 73 3.84 -18.55 -0.13
CA ALA A 73 3.30 -19.72 -0.84
C ALA A 73 2.08 -19.37 -1.72
N LEU A 74 2.27 -19.43 -3.05
CA LEU A 74 1.27 -19.43 -4.14
C LEU A 74 -0.10 -18.80 -3.80
N ARG A 75 -0.16 -17.54 -3.31
CA ARG A 75 -1.40 -16.73 -3.12
C ARG A 75 -1.15 -15.35 -2.47
N GLY A 76 0.04 -14.77 -2.64
CA GLY A 76 0.41 -13.54 -1.92
C GLY A 76 -0.53 -12.35 -2.14
N THR A 77 -0.93 -12.09 -3.39
CA THR A 77 -1.78 -10.93 -3.72
C THR A 77 -3.22 -11.06 -3.19
N ASP A 78 -3.70 -12.28 -2.96
CA ASP A 78 -5.00 -12.57 -2.32
C ASP A 78 -5.02 -12.17 -0.83
N GLN A 79 -3.88 -11.81 -0.23
CA GLN A 79 -3.81 -11.37 1.17
C GLN A 79 -3.73 -9.84 1.30
N ILE A 80 -3.53 -9.11 0.20
CA ILE A 80 -3.47 -7.64 0.22
C ILE A 80 -4.88 -7.11 0.42
N LYS A 81 -5.18 -6.68 1.66
CA LYS A 81 -6.48 -6.10 2.03
C LYS A 81 -6.47 -4.57 2.08
N GLY A 82 -5.30 -3.93 2.13
CA GLY A 82 -5.21 -2.47 2.25
C GLY A 82 -3.97 -1.91 1.56
N MET A 83 -4.15 -0.82 0.80
CA MET A 83 -3.07 -0.16 0.08
C MET A 83 -3.25 1.36 0.10
N VAL A 84 -2.18 2.09 0.45
CA VAL A 84 -2.15 3.55 0.46
C VAL A 84 -1.04 4.02 -0.47
N LEU A 85 -1.41 4.82 -1.45
CA LEU A 85 -0.53 5.43 -2.42
C LEU A 85 -0.56 6.95 -2.21
N ASN A 86 0.55 7.51 -1.76
CA ASN A 86 0.71 8.95 -1.58
C ASN A 86 1.94 9.42 -2.35
N LEU A 87 1.75 10.34 -3.30
CA LEU A 87 2.88 11.10 -3.83
C LEU A 87 3.29 12.22 -2.87
N PRO A 88 4.60 12.48 -2.72
CA PRO A 88 5.10 13.64 -2.01
C PRO A 88 4.56 14.94 -2.64
N PRO A 89 4.33 16.00 -1.85
CA PRO A 89 3.66 17.23 -2.31
C PRO A 89 4.37 18.02 -3.43
N ASN A 90 5.55 17.58 -3.90
CA ASN A 90 6.40 18.31 -4.83
C ASN A 90 6.86 17.46 -6.03
N GLU A 91 6.18 16.35 -6.34
CA GLU A 91 6.49 15.49 -7.49
C GLU A 91 5.45 15.65 -8.59
N GLU A 92 5.92 15.59 -9.84
CA GLU A 92 5.06 15.62 -11.02
C GLU A 92 4.19 14.34 -11.07
N GLN A 93 3.05 14.44 -11.75
CA GLN A 93 2.05 13.37 -11.82
C GLN A 93 2.65 12.14 -12.54
N GLU A 94 3.04 11.12 -11.78
CA GLU A 94 3.38 9.82 -12.37
C GLU A 94 2.11 9.02 -12.65
N GLU A 95 1.97 8.58 -13.91
CA GLU A 95 0.93 7.62 -14.29
C GLU A 95 1.33 6.23 -13.82
N LEU A 96 0.62 5.73 -12.81
CA LEU A 96 0.82 4.37 -12.32
C LEU A 96 0.13 3.36 -13.24
N ASN A 97 0.80 2.25 -13.51
CA ASN A 97 0.20 1.12 -14.19
C ASN A 97 -0.92 0.50 -13.32
N ALA A 98 -2.10 0.32 -13.90
CA ALA A 98 -3.25 -0.28 -13.24
C ALA A 98 -3.24 -1.83 -13.24
N GLU A 99 -2.43 -2.46 -14.10
CA GLU A 99 -2.34 -3.93 -14.22
C GLU A 99 -2.07 -4.67 -12.90
N PRO A 100 -1.15 -4.21 -12.02
CA PRO A 100 -0.92 -4.85 -10.74
C PRO A 100 -2.15 -4.96 -9.83
N PHE A 101 -3.05 -3.97 -9.87
CA PHE A 101 -4.24 -3.92 -9.02
C PHE A 101 -5.26 -4.99 -9.40
N SER A 102 -5.27 -5.41 -10.68
CA SER A 102 -6.15 -6.48 -11.15
C SER A 102 -5.89 -7.84 -10.45
N LYS A 103 -4.67 -8.02 -9.93
CA LYS A 103 -4.25 -9.24 -9.22
C LYS A 103 -4.58 -9.21 -7.72
N MET A 104 -5.03 -8.07 -7.18
CA MET A 104 -5.34 -7.86 -5.77
C MET A 104 -6.84 -8.06 -5.50
N ASN A 105 -7.35 -9.26 -5.69
CA ASN A 105 -8.78 -9.61 -5.66
C ASN A 105 -9.47 -9.55 -4.27
N LYS A 106 -8.72 -9.41 -3.17
CA LYS A 106 -9.25 -9.24 -1.80
C LYS A 106 -8.94 -7.87 -1.20
N LEU A 107 -8.60 -6.89 -2.04
CA LEU A 107 -8.35 -5.53 -1.59
C LEU A 107 -9.64 -4.96 -1.00
N LYS A 108 -9.60 -4.56 0.27
CA LYS A 108 -10.72 -3.96 1.02
C LYS A 108 -10.57 -2.46 1.19
N LEU A 109 -9.35 -1.95 1.12
CA LEU A 109 -9.08 -0.52 1.25
C LEU A 109 -8.05 -0.06 0.22
N LEU A 110 -8.37 1.01 -0.49
CA LEU A 110 -7.47 1.68 -1.41
C LEU A 110 -7.53 3.19 -1.18
N LYS A 111 -6.40 3.78 -0.80
CA LYS A 111 -6.25 5.24 -0.70
C LYS A 111 -5.25 5.70 -1.74
N ILE A 112 -5.67 6.62 -2.59
CA ILE A 112 -4.88 7.22 -3.66
C ILE A 112 -4.88 8.73 -3.42
N CYS A 113 -3.74 9.30 -3.08
CA CYS A 113 -3.60 10.74 -2.93
C CYS A 113 -2.62 11.29 -3.96
N LYS A 114 -3.10 12.26 -4.74
CA LYS A 114 -2.30 13.05 -5.70
C LYS A 114 -1.68 12.21 -6.82
N LEU A 115 -2.35 11.12 -7.21
CA LEU A 115 -1.89 10.19 -8.22
C LEU A 115 -2.92 10.07 -9.34
N HIS A 116 -2.44 10.21 -10.58
CA HIS A 116 -3.22 9.97 -11.78
C HIS A 116 -3.06 8.49 -12.16
N LEU A 117 -4.04 7.65 -11.82
CA LEU A 117 -4.09 6.28 -12.36
C LEU A 117 -5.02 6.29 -13.58
N PRO A 118 -4.51 6.03 -14.79
CA PRO A 118 -5.35 5.88 -15.97
C PRO A 118 -6.16 4.59 -15.82
N CYS A 119 -7.42 4.74 -15.42
CA CYS A 119 -8.45 3.70 -15.41
C CYS A 119 -8.09 2.41 -14.64
N LEU A 120 -8.54 2.34 -13.39
CA LEU A 120 -8.64 1.08 -12.65
C LEU A 120 -9.88 0.30 -13.14
N SER A 121 -9.76 -0.40 -14.26
CA SER A 121 -10.90 -1.14 -14.85
C SER A 121 -11.30 -2.37 -14.04
N ASN A 122 -10.39 -2.92 -13.22
CA ASN A 122 -10.60 -4.12 -12.41
C ASN A 122 -10.09 -3.88 -10.98
N LEU A 123 -10.95 -3.35 -10.11
CA LEU A 123 -10.73 -3.34 -8.67
C LEU A 123 -11.35 -4.58 -8.03
N SER A 124 -10.85 -4.95 -6.86
CA SER A 124 -11.42 -5.98 -6.00
C SER A 124 -12.91 -5.73 -5.72
N ASN A 125 -13.75 -6.75 -5.87
CA ASN A 125 -15.16 -6.69 -5.47
C ASN A 125 -15.34 -6.66 -3.94
N GLU A 126 -14.27 -6.89 -3.16
CA GLU A 126 -14.27 -6.78 -1.69
C GLU A 126 -13.93 -5.36 -1.20
N LEU A 127 -13.77 -4.38 -2.10
CA LEU A 127 -13.34 -3.02 -1.75
C LEU A 127 -14.42 -2.31 -0.92
N LEU A 128 -14.12 -2.05 0.35
CA LEU A 128 -15.01 -1.38 1.30
C LEU A 128 -14.77 0.13 1.37
N LEU A 129 -13.53 0.56 1.14
CA LEU A 129 -13.15 1.97 1.21
C LEU A 129 -12.22 2.33 0.05
N LEU A 130 -12.67 3.29 -0.77
CA LEU A 130 -11.86 3.95 -1.79
C LEU A 130 -11.78 5.44 -1.48
N GLU A 131 -10.59 5.92 -1.15
CA GLU A 131 -10.32 7.35 -0.96
C GLU A 131 -9.37 7.83 -2.06
N TRP A 132 -9.91 8.49 -3.10
CA TRP A 132 -9.13 8.92 -4.26
C TRP A 132 -9.22 10.43 -4.46
N HIS A 133 -8.10 11.13 -4.22
CA HIS A 133 -7.98 12.56 -4.44
C HIS A 133 -7.65 12.85 -5.91
N GLU A 134 -8.35 13.81 -6.50
CA GLU A 134 -8.16 14.23 -7.90
C GLU A 134 -8.50 13.11 -8.92
N TYR A 135 -9.57 12.36 -8.63
CA TYR A 135 -10.05 11.29 -9.50
C TYR A 135 -10.29 11.78 -10.95
N PRO A 136 -9.64 11.17 -11.95
CA PRO A 136 -9.63 11.74 -13.31
C PRO A 136 -10.88 11.45 -14.15
N LEU A 137 -11.75 10.55 -13.72
CA LEU A 137 -12.94 10.16 -14.48
C LEU A 137 -14.21 10.82 -13.92
N LYS A 138 -15.20 11.03 -14.80
CA LYS A 138 -16.50 11.64 -14.42
C LYS A 138 -17.37 10.73 -13.54
N SER A 139 -17.05 9.44 -13.47
CA SER A 139 -17.78 8.43 -12.73
C SER A 139 -16.83 7.30 -12.32
N LEU A 140 -17.08 6.68 -11.17
CA LEU A 140 -16.33 5.51 -10.69
C LEU A 140 -16.43 4.32 -11.68
N PRO A 141 -15.48 3.37 -11.66
CA PRO A 141 -15.55 2.17 -12.48
C PRO A 141 -16.82 1.38 -12.15
N LYS A 142 -17.42 0.73 -13.15
CA LYS A 142 -18.69 -0.03 -13.00
C LYS A 142 -18.57 -1.28 -12.11
N SER A 143 -17.36 -1.63 -11.66
CA SER A 143 -17.09 -2.77 -10.78
C SER A 143 -17.29 -2.46 -9.30
N PHE A 144 -17.73 -1.24 -8.97
CA PHE A 144 -18.06 -0.82 -7.60
C PHE A 144 -19.54 -1.11 -7.27
#